data_AF-A0A2V1E4B6-F1
#
_entry.id   AF-A0A2V1E4B6-F1
#
_cell.length_a   1.000
_cell.length_b   1.000
_cell.length_c   1.000
_cell.angle_alpha   90.00
_cell.angle_beta   90.00
_cell.angle_gamma   90.00
#
_symmetry.space_group_name_H-M   'P 1'
#
loop_
_entity.id
_entity.type
_entity.pdbx_description
1 polymer ?
#
loop_
_entity_poly.entity_id
_entity_poly.type
_entity_poly.pdbx_seq_one_letter_code
_entity_poly.pdbx_strand_id
1 'polypeptide(L)'
;MRSSKLFPLAKKASAEEARDKSGLTKIQWDRFYIITKDEANRVVQTNISWTWPRVPANVKVQIIDLVNTALRNESIPEVGEDVLEWRMSIAIRDSRHNLCK
;
A
#
# COMPACT_ATOMS: atom_id res chain seq x y z
N MET A 1 -24.72 -10.94 -4.19
CA MET A 1 -23.46 -11.14 -4.94
C MET A 1 -22.75 -9.80 -5.07
N ARG A 2 -21.51 -9.64 -4.57
CA ARG A 2 -20.66 -8.48 -4.91
C ARG A 2 -19.41 -9.03 -5.60
N SER A 3 -19.28 -8.66 -6.87
CA SER A 3 -18.31 -9.20 -7.82
C SER A 3 -16.88 -9.21 -7.31
N SER A 4 -16.26 -10.36 -7.52
CA SER A 4 -14.84 -10.65 -7.55
C SER A 4 -14.14 -10.04 -8.78
N LYS A 5 -12.81 -9.94 -8.70
CA LYS A 5 -11.79 -9.71 -9.74
C LYS A 5 -11.23 -8.29 -9.83
N LEU A 6 -10.04 -8.10 -9.23
CA LEU A 6 -8.87 -7.38 -9.77
C LEU A 6 -7.68 -7.32 -8.79
N PHE A 7 -7.55 -8.23 -7.81
CA PHE A 7 -6.32 -8.33 -7.01
C PHE A 7 -5.47 -9.48 -7.56
N PRO A 8 -4.38 -9.23 -8.30
CA PRO A 8 -3.46 -10.29 -8.68
C PRO A 8 -2.51 -10.68 -7.51
N LEU A 9 -2.86 -10.33 -6.28
CA LEU A 9 -2.40 -10.94 -5.02
C LEU A 9 -3.63 -11.34 -4.21
N ALA A 10 -3.65 -12.56 -3.68
CA ALA A 10 -4.75 -13.00 -2.84
C ALA A 10 -4.91 -12.07 -1.64
N LYS A 11 -6.14 -11.89 -1.13
CA LYS A 11 -6.40 -11.08 0.08
C LYS A 11 -5.66 -11.57 1.33
N LYS A 12 -5.14 -12.80 1.28
CA LYS A 12 -4.31 -13.47 2.29
C LYS A 12 -2.84 -13.63 1.86
N ALA A 13 -2.44 -13.02 0.75
CA ALA A 13 -1.06 -13.13 0.28
C ALA A 13 -0.11 -12.65 1.37
N SER A 14 1.02 -13.33 1.52
CA SER A 14 2.04 -12.95 2.49
C SER A 14 2.82 -11.74 2.00
N ALA A 15 3.51 -11.05 2.90
CA ALA A 15 4.45 -10.00 2.51
C ALA A 15 5.58 -10.53 1.62
N GLU A 16 5.90 -11.81 1.72
CA GLU A 16 6.91 -12.47 0.89
C GLU A 16 6.43 -12.66 -0.54
N GLU A 17 5.20 -13.15 -0.74
CA GLU A 17 4.60 -13.30 -2.08
C GLU A 17 4.44 -11.94 -2.79
N ALA A 18 4.05 -10.90 -2.04
CA ALA A 18 3.96 -9.55 -2.58
C ALA A 18 5.35 -8.99 -2.95
N ARG A 19 6.39 -9.28 -2.15
CA ARG A 19 7.77 -8.89 -2.42
C ARG A 19 8.29 -9.58 -3.68
N ASP A 20 8.15 -10.89 -3.76
CA ASP A 20 8.63 -11.66 -4.91
C ASP A 20 7.95 -11.20 -6.20
N LYS A 21 6.67 -10.84 -6.13
CA LYS A 21 5.95 -10.25 -7.26
C LYS A 21 6.44 -8.87 -7.67
N SER A 22 6.81 -8.02 -6.70
CA SER A 22 7.33 -6.68 -6.98
C SER A 22 8.75 -6.68 -7.58
N GLY A 23 9.47 -7.80 -7.48
CA GLY A 23 10.88 -7.88 -7.90
C GLY A 23 11.84 -7.08 -7.01
N LEU A 24 11.36 -6.53 -5.89
CA LEU A 24 12.19 -5.77 -4.96
C LEU A 24 13.10 -6.70 -4.14
N THR A 25 14.35 -6.29 -4.00
CA THR A 25 15.26 -6.87 -2.99
C THR A 25 14.73 -6.61 -1.59
N LYS A 26 15.24 -7.34 -0.59
CA LYS A 26 14.81 -7.17 0.81
C LYS A 26 14.96 -5.72 1.30
N ILE A 27 16.10 -5.08 1.01
CA ILE A 27 16.38 -3.70 1.45
C ILE A 27 15.39 -2.72 0.80
N GLN A 28 15.14 -2.88 -0.50
CA GLN A 28 14.18 -2.07 -1.23
C GLN A 28 12.75 -2.27 -0.71
N TRP A 29 12.39 -3.51 -0.40
CA TRP A 29 11.10 -3.86 0.17
C TRP A 29 10.90 -3.26 1.56
N ASP A 30 11.91 -3.31 2.43
CA ASP A 30 11.86 -2.69 3.75
C ASP A 30 11.63 -1.18 3.64
N ARG A 31 12.26 -0.53 2.66
CA ARG A 31 12.06 0.90 2.39
C ARG A 31 10.66 1.20 1.87
N PHE A 32 10.19 0.45 0.88
CA PHE A 32 8.80 0.50 0.39
C PHE A 32 7.80 0.31 1.53
N TYR A 33 8.08 -0.61 2.45
CA TYR A 33 7.22 -0.89 3.60
C TYR A 33 7.11 0.32 4.53
N ILE A 34 8.21 1.03 4.79
CA ILE A 34 8.24 2.25 5.60
C ILE A 34 7.45 3.37 4.92
N ILE A 35 7.74 3.65 3.65
CA ILE A 35 7.07 4.71 2.88
C ILE A 35 5.54 4.50 2.87
N THR A 36 5.10 3.28 2.56
CA THR A 36 3.66 2.96 2.53
C THR A 36 3.00 3.00 3.90
N LYS A 37 3.74 2.72 4.98
CA LYS A 37 3.24 2.87 6.35
C LYS A 37 3.00 4.35 6.69
N ASP A 38 3.90 5.23 6.28
CA ASP A 38 3.76 6.67 6.53
C ASP A 38 2.57 7.26 5.76
N GLU A 39 2.38 6.87 4.49
CA GLU A 39 1.20 7.26 3.72
C GLU A 39 -0.10 6.70 4.31
N ALA A 40 -0.10 5.45 4.77
CA ALA A 40 -1.27 4.89 5.45
C ALA A 40 -1.63 5.65 6.73
N ASN A 41 -0.63 6.09 7.51
CA ASN A 41 -0.85 6.93 8.68
C ASN A 41 -1.50 8.27 8.28
N ARG A 42 -1.02 8.92 7.22
CA ARG A 42 -1.61 10.17 6.69
C ARG A 42 -3.07 9.98 6.27
N VAL A 43 -3.37 8.87 5.60
CA VAL A 43 -4.75 8.53 5.20
C VAL A 43 -5.65 8.39 6.42
N VAL A 44 -5.21 7.67 7.45
CA VAL A 44 -6.01 7.45 8.67
C VAL A 44 -6.13 8.73 9.50
N GLN A 45 -5.10 9.57 9.55
CA GLN A 45 -5.16 10.90 10.17
C GLN A 45 -6.13 11.83 9.44
N THR A 46 -6.20 11.75 8.11
CA THR A 46 -7.16 12.52 7.31
C THR A 46 -8.59 12.06 7.55
N ASN A 47 -8.82 10.74 7.56
CA ASN A 47 -10.12 10.18 7.89
C ASN A 47 -9.99 8.74 8.41
N ILE A 48 -10.26 8.57 9.70
CA ILE A 48 -10.12 7.27 10.38
C ILE A 48 -11.08 6.19 9.84
N SER A 49 -12.19 6.59 9.23
CA SER A 49 -13.17 5.66 8.66
C SER A 49 -12.78 5.10 7.29
N TRP A 50 -11.75 5.68 6.66
CA TRP A 50 -11.30 5.21 5.35
C TRP A 50 -10.68 3.82 5.44
N THR A 51 -11.04 3.01 4.45
CA THR A 51 -10.38 1.75 4.09
C THR A 51 -9.93 1.91 2.65
N TRP A 52 -8.88 1.21 2.22
CA TRP A 52 -8.37 1.38 0.84
C TRP A 52 -9.47 1.34 -0.25
N PRO A 53 -10.44 0.42 -0.25
CA PRO A 53 -11.52 0.44 -1.25
C PRO A 53 -12.43 1.67 -1.20
N ARG A 54 -12.49 2.37 -0.05
CA ARG A 54 -13.31 3.56 0.19
C ARG A 54 -12.53 4.87 0.06
N VAL A 55 -11.20 4.81 -0.08
CA VAL A 55 -10.39 5.99 -0.39
C VAL A 55 -10.82 6.52 -1.77
N PRO A 56 -11.08 7.82 -1.93
CA PRO A 56 -11.42 8.40 -3.23
C PRO A 56 -10.36 8.11 -4.29
N ALA A 57 -10.78 7.91 -5.55
CA ALA A 57 -9.88 7.52 -6.63
C ALA A 57 -8.75 8.53 -6.87
N ASN A 58 -9.04 9.83 -6.79
CA ASN A 58 -8.02 10.89 -6.90
C ASN A 58 -6.96 10.78 -5.79
N VAL A 59 -7.37 10.45 -4.56
CA VAL A 59 -6.45 10.26 -3.44
C VAL A 59 -5.62 8.99 -3.63
N LYS A 60 -6.20 7.90 -4.17
CA LYS A 60 -5.43 6.69 -4.49
C LYS A 60 -4.32 6.97 -5.51
N VAL A 61 -4.66 7.64 -6.61
CA VAL A 61 -3.70 8.01 -7.66
C VAL A 61 -2.58 8.86 -7.08
N GLN A 62 -2.93 9.84 -6.24
CA GLN A 62 -1.94 10.68 -5.56
C GLN A 62 -1.01 9.86 -4.65
N ILE A 63 -1.55 8.93 -3.85
CA ILE A 63 -0.72 8.07 -2.98
C ILE A 63 0.22 7.20 -3.80
N ILE A 64 -0.28 6.58 -4.88
CA ILE A 64 0.53 5.74 -5.77
C ILE A 64 1.69 6.54 -6.35
N ASP A 65 1.41 7.75 -6.86
CA ASP A 65 2.41 8.64 -7.42
C ASP A 65 3.44 9.10 -6.38
N LEU A 66 2.99 9.46 -5.17
CA LEU A 66 3.87 9.83 -4.06
C LEU A 66 4.80 8.68 -3.65
N VAL A 67 4.27 7.46 -3.53
CA VAL A 67 5.07 6.29 -3.17
C VAL A 67 6.11 6.00 -4.25
N ASN A 68 5.70 5.92 -5.52
CA ASN A 68 6.62 5.63 -6.62
C ASN A 68 7.65 6.74 -6.83
N THR A 69 7.28 8.01 -6.58
CA THR A 69 8.22 9.13 -6.58
C THR A 69 9.26 9.00 -5.46
N ALA A 70 8.83 8.64 -4.24
CA ALA A 70 9.74 8.41 -3.13
C ALA A 70 10.71 7.25 -3.39
N LEU A 71 10.21 6.13 -3.96
CA LEU A 71 11.05 5.00 -4.38
C LEU A 71 12.08 5.43 -5.42
N ARG A 72 11.66 6.16 -6.46
CA ARG A 72 12.54 6.64 -7.52
C ARG A 72 13.64 7.56 -7.00
N ASN A 73 13.32 8.45 -6.06
CA ASN A 73 14.30 9.32 -5.41
C ASN A 73 15.37 8.53 -4.64
N GLU A 74 15.03 7.36 -4.13
CA GLU A 74 15.95 6.43 -3.46
C GLU A 74 16.59 5.40 -4.42
N SER A 75 16.46 5.59 -5.75
CA SER A 75 16.93 4.65 -6.78
C SER A 75 16.33 3.24 -6.66
N ILE A 76 15.10 3.14 -6.14
CA ILE A 76 14.35 1.91 -6.02
C ILE A 76 13.38 1.79 -7.22
N PRO A 77 13.24 0.61 -7.84
CA PRO A 77 12.26 0.40 -8.89
C PRO A 77 10.84 0.72 -8.45
N GLU A 78 10.06 1.27 -9.38
CA GLU A 78 8.64 1.51 -9.16
C GLU A 78 7.88 0.20 -8.97
N VAL A 79 6.80 0.28 -8.20
CA VAL A 79 5.97 -0.87 -7.87
C VAL A 79 4.63 -0.75 -8.60
N GLY A 80 4.14 -1.89 -9.10
CA GLY A 80 2.84 -1.98 -9.75
C GLY A 80 1.68 -1.61 -8.82
N GLU A 81 0.60 -1.09 -9.42
CA GLU A 81 -0.61 -0.69 -8.70
C GLU A 81 -1.21 -1.83 -7.87
N ASP A 82 -1.08 -3.07 -8.32
CA ASP A 82 -1.58 -4.26 -7.64
C ASP A 82 -0.90 -4.57 -6.31
N VAL A 83 0.44 -4.47 -6.26
CA VAL A 83 1.22 -4.65 -5.04
C VAL A 83 0.95 -3.48 -4.09
N LEU A 84 0.85 -2.25 -4.62
CA LEU A 84 0.50 -1.06 -3.86
C LEU A 84 -0.90 -1.14 -3.25
N GLU A 85 -1.90 -1.55 -4.01
CA GLU A 85 -3.28 -1.72 -3.55
C GLU A 85 -3.38 -2.78 -2.44
N TRP A 86 -2.72 -3.92 -2.62
CA TRP A 86 -2.62 -4.95 -1.58
C TRP A 86 -1.96 -4.37 -0.32
N ARG A 87 -0.82 -3.68 -0.47
CA ARG A 87 -0.03 -3.15 0.64
C ARG A 87 -0.79 -2.07 1.42
N MET A 88 -1.40 -1.11 0.73
CA MET A 88 -2.16 -0.01 1.34
C MET A 88 -3.42 -0.51 2.04
N SER A 89 -4.08 -1.55 1.51
CA SER A 89 -5.21 -2.19 2.18
C SER A 89 -4.85 -2.73 3.57
N ILE A 90 -3.66 -3.31 3.70
CA ILE A 90 -3.14 -3.82 4.97
C ILE A 90 -2.62 -2.68 5.85
N ALA A 91 -1.82 -1.78 5.28
CA ALA A 91 -1.20 -0.66 6.00
C ALA A 91 -2.25 0.22 6.69
N ILE A 92 -3.31 0.63 5.98
CA ILE A 92 -4.38 1.47 6.54
C ILE A 92 -5.12 0.75 7.67
N ARG A 93 -5.39 -0.54 7.51
CA ARG A 93 -6.04 -1.35 8.55
C ARG A 93 -5.19 -1.39 9.81
N ASP A 94 -3.89 -1.65 9.66
CA ASP A 94 -2.97 -1.80 10.78
C ASP A 94 -2.70 -0.44 11.45
N SER A 95 -2.53 0.64 10.68
CA SER A 95 -2.42 2.01 11.18
C SER A 95 -3.63 2.42 12.02
N ARG A 96 -4.85 2.09 11.56
CA ARG A 96 -6.06 2.35 12.33
C ARG A 96 -6.12 1.56 13.63
N HIS A 97 -5.76 0.28 13.61
CA HIS A 97 -5.71 -0.53 14.83
C HIS A 97 -4.70 0.02 15.86
N ASN A 98 -3.60 0.62 15.40
CA ASN A 98 -2.61 1.22 16.29
C ASN A 98 -3.05 2.56 16.89
N LEU A 99 -3.91 3.31 16.20
CA LEU A 99 -4.44 4.60 16.69
C LEU A 99 -5.61 4.44 17.66
N CYS A 100 -6.28 3.29 17.68
CA CYS A 100 -7.39 2.99 18.61
C CYS A 100 -6.92 2.23 19.87
N LYS A 101 -5.61 2.08 20.09
CA LYS A 101 -5.02 1.54 21.32
C LYS A 101 -4.48 2.67 22.18
#